data_AF-A0A5U4HFZ9-F1
#
_entry.id   AF-A0A5U4HFZ9-F1
#
_cell.length_a   1.000
_cell.length_b   1.000
_cell.length_c   1.000
_cell.angle_alpha   90.00
_cell.angle_beta   90.00
_cell.angle_gamma   90.00
#
_symmetry.space_group_name_H-M   'P 1'
#
loop_
_entity.id
_entity.type
_entity.pdbx_description
1 polymer ?
#
loop_
_entity_poly.entity_id
_entity_poly.type
_entity_poly.pdbx_seq_one_letter_code
_entity_poly.pdbx_strand_id
1 'polypeptide(L)'
;MKENVAVGTEKGTSDETEKKSELRSGALRSSLAVELHTRYAILLWEGQYTKTREKDGRKVFHRRIMGMPYFLRLVNRINEDSLKDDPFADEKMYLLEQEFNRGTGRLEKLVTELDNILKNVPARISLSEALSVSPVNISVFSRTPVGYRCVWLLVGFDQLALKAFQASHYGLISHARRDEYLRMGAQSIHRAYGLVLGYRSSGITRRDILQNRSALTEHMASLDEDILLGKKRSSFSPPVSKEGIALLRSARNAGPESISAPDAPSESRLQVDPQTGSDSLTR
;
A
#
# COMPACT_ATOMS: atom_id res chain seq x y z
N MET A 1 83.00 40.56 3.45
CA MET A 1 82.76 40.98 2.06
C MET A 1 81.38 40.45 1.65
N LYS A 2 80.44 41.37 1.41
CA LYS A 2 79.13 41.27 0.74
C LYS A 2 77.93 40.62 1.45
N GLU A 3 76.91 41.48 1.58
CA GLU A 3 75.48 41.28 1.86
C GLU A 3 74.73 40.55 0.72
N ASN A 4 73.61 39.89 1.07
CA ASN A 4 72.23 40.11 0.57
C ASN A 4 71.37 38.87 0.90
N VAL A 5 70.36 38.97 1.79
CA VAL A 5 68.93 39.35 1.58
C VAL A 5 68.12 38.36 0.72
N ALA A 6 67.15 37.70 1.36
CA ALA A 6 65.71 37.56 0.99
C ALA A 6 65.13 36.23 1.54
N VAL A 7 64.29 36.27 2.58
CA VAL A 7 62.81 36.18 2.55
C VAL A 7 62.27 34.79 2.18
N GLY A 8 61.61 34.16 3.14
CA GLY A 8 60.87 32.90 2.97
C GLY A 8 60.02 32.62 4.21
N THR A 9 58.84 33.22 4.24
CA THR A 9 57.82 33.11 5.28
C THR A 9 57.02 31.83 5.09
N GLU A 10 57.04 30.87 6.01
CA GLU A 10 55.97 29.87 6.15
C GLU A 10 55.62 29.65 7.61
N LYS A 11 54.52 30.28 8.03
CA LYS A 11 53.80 29.95 9.26
C LYS A 11 53.10 28.61 9.05
N GLY A 12 53.70 27.54 9.55
CA GLY A 12 52.99 26.29 9.82
C GLY A 12 52.19 26.42 11.11
N THR A 13 51.04 27.11 11.06
CA THR A 13 50.06 27.04 12.13
C THR A 13 49.38 25.68 12.02
N SER A 14 49.75 24.76 12.90
CA SER A 14 49.06 23.50 13.14
C SER A 14 47.66 23.80 13.67
N ASP A 15 46.72 23.97 12.75
CA ASP A 15 45.29 23.98 13.07
C ASP A 15 44.85 22.51 13.18
N GLU A 16 45.20 21.89 14.32
CA GLU A 16 44.57 20.66 14.81
C GLU A 16 43.10 20.97 15.09
N THR A 17 42.31 21.06 14.02
CA THR A 17 40.87 20.85 14.10
C THR A 17 40.67 19.36 14.36
N GLU A 18 40.80 18.97 15.62
CA GLU A 18 40.19 17.77 16.17
C GLU A 18 38.72 17.77 15.75
N LYS A 19 38.46 17.08 14.65
CA LYS A 19 37.12 16.83 14.14
C LYS A 19 36.50 15.84 15.11
N LYS A 20 35.97 16.36 16.22
CA LYS A 20 35.18 15.66 17.21
C LYS A 20 34.14 14.85 16.43
N SER A 21 34.38 13.55 16.28
CA SER A 21 33.46 12.68 15.56
C SER A 21 32.18 12.69 16.36
N GLU A 22 31.17 13.38 15.82
CA GLU A 22 29.86 13.41 16.46
C GLU A 22 29.43 11.96 16.65
N LEU A 23 29.09 11.59 17.89
CA LEU A 23 28.53 10.28 18.24
C LEU A 23 27.14 10.16 17.57
N ARG A 24 27.15 9.92 16.26
CA ARG A 24 25.97 9.72 15.44
C ARG A 24 25.94 8.27 15.03
N SER A 25 24.85 7.61 15.38
CA SER A 25 24.60 6.25 14.89
C SER A 25 24.48 6.27 13.37
N GLY A 26 25.07 5.26 12.71
CA GLY A 26 24.96 5.07 11.28
C GLY A 26 23.55 4.69 10.84
N ALA A 27 23.34 4.60 9.53
CA ALA A 27 22.05 4.15 8.99
C ALA A 27 21.75 2.70 9.42
N LEU A 28 20.56 2.47 9.99
CA LEU A 28 20.09 1.14 10.34
C LEU A 28 19.92 0.29 9.07
N ARG A 29 20.61 -0.86 9.03
CA ARG A 29 20.45 -1.86 7.96
C ARG A 29 20.03 -3.18 8.60
N SER A 30 18.96 -3.75 8.07
CA SER A 30 18.49 -5.10 8.43
C SER A 30 18.06 -5.81 7.16
N SER A 31 18.42 -7.09 7.05
CA SER A 31 17.98 -8.00 6.01
C SER A 31 17.09 -9.08 6.63
N LEU A 32 15.88 -9.26 6.11
CA LEU A 32 14.99 -10.33 6.54
C LEU A 32 15.19 -11.55 5.63
N ALA A 33 15.64 -12.66 6.21
CA ALA A 33 15.66 -13.96 5.55
C ALA A 33 14.46 -14.79 6.05
N VAL A 34 13.76 -15.45 5.13
CA VAL A 34 12.63 -16.33 5.44
C VAL A 34 12.86 -17.69 4.79
N GLU A 35 12.64 -18.75 5.56
CA GLU A 35 12.61 -20.12 5.07
C GLU A 35 11.17 -20.50 4.70
N LEU A 36 10.96 -20.89 3.44
CA LEU A 36 9.69 -21.44 2.96
C LEU A 36 9.80 -22.95 2.82
N HIS A 37 8.97 -23.68 3.55
CA HIS A 37 9.00 -25.13 3.59
C HIS A 37 7.99 -25.77 2.64
N THR A 38 6.87 -25.12 2.35
CA THR A 38 5.83 -25.72 1.49
C THR A 38 5.84 -25.17 0.08
N ARG A 39 5.59 -26.07 -0.90
CA ARG A 39 5.39 -25.69 -2.30
C ARG A 39 4.26 -24.65 -2.46
N TYR A 40 3.26 -24.67 -1.58
CA TYR A 40 2.14 -23.73 -1.65
C TYR A 40 2.57 -22.30 -1.31
N ALA A 41 3.40 -22.11 -0.28
CA ALA A 41 3.96 -20.80 0.04
C ALA A 41 4.94 -20.33 -1.03
N ILE A 42 5.77 -21.23 -1.56
CA ILE A 42 6.69 -20.94 -2.67
C ILE A 42 5.92 -20.43 -3.90
N LEU A 43 4.80 -21.06 -4.26
CA LEU A 43 3.99 -20.62 -5.40
C LEU A 43 3.30 -19.27 -5.17
N LEU A 44 2.93 -18.93 -3.93
CA LEU A 44 2.41 -17.60 -3.58
C LEU A 44 3.50 -16.53 -3.61
N TRP A 45 4.74 -16.91 -3.30
CA TRP A 45 5.90 -16.05 -3.41
C TRP A 45 6.26 -15.77 -4.87
N GLU A 46 6.53 -16.82 -5.66
CA GLU A 46 6.94 -16.70 -7.06
C GLU A 46 5.84 -16.13 -7.95
N GLY A 47 4.58 -16.42 -7.60
CA GLY A 47 3.46 -16.28 -8.52
C GLY A 47 3.41 -17.45 -9.50
N GLN A 48 2.41 -17.45 -10.38
CA GLN A 48 2.20 -18.57 -11.31
C GLN A 48 1.82 -18.08 -12.70
N TYR A 49 2.11 -18.88 -13.72
CA TYR A 49 1.59 -18.69 -15.06
C TYR A 49 0.55 -19.77 -15.32
N THR A 50 -0.71 -19.39 -15.46
CA THR A 50 -1.76 -20.33 -15.86
C THR A 50 -1.88 -20.31 -17.37
N LYS A 51 -1.73 -21.47 -18.01
CA LYS A 51 -2.00 -21.64 -19.44
C LYS A 51 -3.50 -21.82 -19.64
N THR A 52 -4.16 -20.83 -20.24
CA THR A 52 -5.51 -21.03 -20.75
C THR A 52 -5.39 -21.57 -22.17
N ARG A 53 -5.89 -22.80 -22.40
CA ARG A 53 -6.03 -23.38 -23.74
C ARG A 53 -7.41 -23.00 -24.27
N GLU A 54 -7.48 -22.30 -25.40
CA GLU A 54 -8.70 -22.27 -26.21
C GLU A 54 -8.85 -23.65 -26.86
N LYS A 55 -10.05 -24.24 -26.77
CA LYS A 55 -10.42 -25.38 -27.64
C LYS A 55 -10.34 -24.85 -29.09
N ASP A 56 -9.79 -25.66 -30.00
CA ASP A 56 -9.60 -25.37 -31.45
C ASP A 56 -8.26 -24.77 -31.91
N GLY A 57 -7.18 -25.01 -31.15
CA GLY A 57 -5.85 -25.08 -31.76
C GLY A 57 -5.10 -23.76 -32.03
N ARG A 58 -5.54 -22.60 -31.50
CA ARG A 58 -4.71 -21.38 -31.47
C ARG A 58 -4.86 -20.57 -30.17
N LYS A 59 -3.74 -19.87 -29.86
CA LYS A 59 -3.40 -18.96 -28.74
C LYS A 59 -3.55 -19.51 -27.31
N VAL A 60 -2.40 -19.84 -26.71
CA VAL A 60 -2.26 -20.06 -25.26
C VAL A 60 -2.05 -18.71 -24.57
N PHE A 61 -3.07 -18.21 -23.88
CA PHE A 61 -2.92 -17.03 -23.02
C PHE A 61 -2.39 -17.44 -21.66
N HIS A 62 -1.32 -16.78 -21.21
CA HIS A 62 -0.75 -17.01 -19.89
C HIS A 62 -1.35 -16.00 -18.92
N ARG A 63 -2.36 -16.40 -18.13
CA ARG A 63 -2.82 -15.55 -17.01
C ARG A 63 -1.78 -15.62 -15.90
N ARG A 64 -1.04 -14.54 -15.73
CA ARG A 64 -0.03 -14.42 -14.67
C ARG A 64 -0.72 -14.14 -13.34
N ILE A 65 -0.71 -15.12 -12.45
CA ILE A 65 -1.08 -14.96 -11.04
C ILE A 65 0.06 -14.17 -10.37
N MET A 66 -0.32 -13.08 -9.69
CA MET A 66 0.60 -12.22 -8.96
C MET A 66 1.36 -13.03 -7.90
N GLY A 67 2.68 -12.84 -7.86
CA GLY A 67 3.54 -13.27 -6.75
C GLY A 67 3.91 -12.09 -5.82
N MET A 68 4.45 -12.41 -4.65
CA MET A 68 4.85 -11.44 -3.62
C MET A 68 5.76 -10.32 -4.14
N PRO A 69 6.83 -10.57 -4.92
CA PRO A 69 7.70 -9.48 -5.39
C PRO A 69 6.96 -8.43 -6.23
N TYR A 70 5.91 -8.83 -6.96
CA TYR A 70 5.07 -7.87 -7.68
C TYR A 70 4.12 -7.11 -6.74
N PHE A 71 3.53 -7.82 -5.78
CA PHE A 71 2.73 -7.20 -4.71
C PHE A 71 3.52 -6.12 -3.96
N LEU A 72 4.76 -6.42 -3.53
CA LEU A 72 5.63 -5.50 -2.81
C LEU A 72 5.92 -4.22 -3.62
N ARG A 73 6.12 -4.33 -4.93
CA ARG A 73 6.27 -3.15 -5.81
C ARG A 73 5.02 -2.30 -5.85
N LEU A 74 3.83 -2.91 -5.94
CA LEU A 74 2.56 -2.18 -5.98
C LEU A 74 2.29 -1.47 -4.64
N VAL A 75 2.51 -2.15 -3.52
CA VAL A 75 2.36 -1.54 -2.19
C VAL A 75 3.35 -0.39 -1.99
N ASN A 76 4.59 -0.52 -2.48
CA ASN A 76 5.53 0.60 -2.42
C ASN A 76 5.00 1.84 -3.17
N ARG A 77 4.44 1.65 -4.36
CA ARG A 77 3.81 2.74 -5.12
C ARG A 77 2.62 3.35 -4.36
N ILE A 78 1.73 2.53 -3.83
CA ILE A 78 0.58 2.99 -3.03
C ILE A 78 1.08 3.83 -1.84
N ASN A 79 2.13 3.37 -1.15
CA ASN A 79 2.70 4.11 -0.03
C ASN A 79 3.35 5.44 -0.45
N GLU A 80 4.04 5.47 -1.59
CA GLU A 80 4.59 6.71 -2.17
C GLU A 80 3.50 7.71 -2.55
N ASP A 81 2.37 7.24 -3.07
CA ASP A 81 1.22 8.10 -3.41
C ASP A 81 0.51 8.61 -2.14
N SER A 82 0.35 7.75 -1.13
CA SER A 82 -0.16 8.13 0.19
C SER A 82 0.71 9.20 0.86
N LEU A 83 2.04 9.14 0.66
CA LEU A 83 2.98 10.18 1.13
C LEU A 83 2.74 11.52 0.41
N LYS A 84 2.28 11.51 -0.84
CA LYS A 84 1.93 12.70 -1.63
C LYS A 84 0.51 13.22 -1.35
N ASP A 85 -0.14 12.74 -0.30
CA ASP A 85 -1.50 13.15 0.10
C ASP A 85 -2.60 12.73 -0.89
N ASP A 86 -2.42 11.58 -1.57
CA ASP A 86 -3.44 10.94 -2.40
C ASP A 86 -4.43 10.15 -1.52
N PRO A 87 -5.73 10.51 -1.50
CA PRO A 87 -6.72 9.84 -0.65
C PRO A 87 -7.13 8.44 -1.16
N PHE A 88 -7.00 8.14 -2.45
CA PHE A 88 -7.26 6.80 -2.98
C PHE A 88 -6.17 5.82 -2.56
N ALA A 89 -4.93 6.31 -2.48
CA ALA A 89 -3.82 5.54 -1.93
C ALA A 89 -4.05 5.23 -0.43
N ASP A 90 -4.52 6.22 0.33
CA ASP A 90 -4.87 6.04 1.75
C ASP A 90 -5.98 5.01 1.95
N GLU A 91 -6.99 4.98 1.06
CA GLU A 91 -8.03 3.95 1.09
C GLU A 91 -7.46 2.56 0.90
N LYS A 92 -6.58 2.37 -0.09
CA LYS A 92 -5.93 1.07 -0.32
C LYS A 92 -5.08 0.64 0.87
N MET A 93 -4.34 1.56 1.48
CA MET A 93 -3.55 1.27 2.68
C MET A 93 -4.46 0.83 3.84
N TYR A 94 -5.58 1.53 4.05
CA TYR A 94 -6.55 1.19 5.09
C TYR A 94 -7.18 -0.20 4.87
N LEU A 95 -7.64 -0.48 3.65
CA LEU A 95 -8.21 -1.79 3.30
C LEU A 95 -7.19 -2.93 3.45
N LEU A 96 -5.93 -2.70 3.05
CA LEU A 96 -4.86 -3.68 3.24
C LEU A 96 -4.65 -3.99 4.71
N GLU A 97 -4.63 -2.98 5.57
CA GLU A 97 -4.46 -3.20 7.01
C GLU A 97 -5.59 -4.05 7.59
N GLN A 98 -6.84 -3.76 7.24
CA GLN A 98 -8.00 -4.54 7.65
C GLN A 98 -7.88 -5.99 7.18
N GLU A 99 -7.51 -6.19 5.91
CA GLU A 99 -7.33 -7.52 5.35
C GLU A 99 -6.21 -8.31 6.02
N PHE A 100 -5.10 -7.67 6.38
CA PHE A 100 -4.05 -8.33 7.14
C PHE A 100 -4.48 -8.69 8.55
N ASN A 101 -5.16 -7.78 9.27
CA ASN A 101 -5.67 -8.08 10.63
C ASN A 101 -6.63 -9.27 10.59
N ARG A 102 -7.55 -9.28 9.61
CA ARG A 102 -8.49 -10.38 9.42
C ARG A 102 -7.78 -11.67 9.01
N GLY A 103 -6.82 -11.58 8.09
CA GLY A 103 -6.05 -12.71 7.58
C GLY A 103 -5.23 -13.39 8.67
N THR A 104 -4.50 -12.60 9.45
CA THR A 104 -3.70 -13.08 10.59
C THR A 104 -4.59 -13.80 11.61
N GLY A 105 -5.67 -13.16 12.07
CA GLY A 105 -6.59 -13.79 13.03
C GLY A 105 -7.27 -15.05 12.48
N ARG A 106 -7.48 -15.15 11.16
CA ARG A 106 -7.98 -16.37 10.52
C ARG A 106 -6.93 -17.48 10.51
N LEU A 107 -5.68 -17.18 10.14
CA LEU A 107 -4.60 -18.16 10.11
C LEU A 107 -4.30 -18.70 11.52
N GLU A 108 -4.24 -17.83 12.52
CA GLU A 108 -4.04 -18.22 13.92
C GLU A 108 -5.10 -19.22 14.41
N LYS A 109 -6.37 -18.97 14.08
CA LYS A 109 -7.46 -19.91 14.41
C LYS A 109 -7.26 -21.26 13.74
N LEU A 110 -6.96 -21.30 12.45
CA LEU A 110 -6.78 -22.55 11.70
C LEU A 110 -5.54 -23.32 12.18
N VAL A 111 -4.45 -22.62 12.49
CA VAL A 111 -3.24 -23.21 13.08
C VAL A 111 -3.57 -23.83 14.44
N THR A 112 -4.30 -23.09 15.30
CA THR A 112 -4.71 -23.58 16.62
C THR A 112 -5.60 -24.82 16.53
N GLU A 113 -6.53 -24.86 15.57
CA GLU A 113 -7.35 -26.05 15.33
C GLU A 113 -6.50 -27.28 14.95
N LEU A 114 -5.54 -27.11 14.04
CA LEU A 114 -4.64 -28.20 13.64
C LEU A 114 -3.71 -28.62 14.77
N ASP A 115 -3.24 -27.68 15.60
CA ASP A 115 -2.44 -27.98 16.78
C ASP A 115 -3.23 -28.83 17.79
N ASN A 116 -4.51 -28.53 17.99
CA ASN A 116 -5.37 -29.33 18.85
C ASN A 116 -5.56 -30.75 18.28
N ILE A 117 -5.71 -30.88 16.96
CA ILE A 117 -5.79 -32.19 16.29
C ILE A 117 -4.49 -32.98 16.47
N LEU A 118 -3.34 -32.35 16.24
CA LEU A 118 -2.02 -32.98 16.37
C LEU A 118 -1.70 -33.40 17.82
N LYS A 119 -2.20 -32.65 18.81
CA LYS A 119 -2.05 -32.98 20.24
C LYS A 119 -3.00 -34.09 20.71
N ASN A 120 -4.10 -34.32 20.00
CA ASN A 120 -5.10 -35.34 20.37
C ASN A 120 -4.71 -36.74 19.88
N VAL A 121 -3.47 -37.15 20.18
CA VAL A 121 -2.96 -38.50 19.94
C VAL A 121 -2.82 -39.25 21.28
N PRO A 122 -2.91 -40.59 21.30
CA PRO A 122 -2.69 -41.37 22.51
C PRO A 122 -1.40 -40.99 23.25
N ALA A 123 -1.42 -40.96 24.58
CA ALA A 123 -0.33 -40.44 25.42
C ALA A 123 1.06 -41.11 25.22
N ARG A 124 1.11 -42.29 24.61
CA ARG A 124 2.36 -42.99 24.27
C ARG A 124 2.95 -42.58 22.92
N ILE A 125 2.26 -41.72 22.16
CA ILE A 125 2.69 -41.21 20.86
C ILE A 125 3.19 -39.78 21.05
N SER A 126 4.39 -39.51 20.54
CA SER A 126 4.95 -38.16 20.44
C SER A 126 5.19 -37.85 18.98
N LEU A 127 4.64 -36.73 18.50
CA LEU A 127 4.87 -36.24 17.14
C LEU A 127 5.94 -35.16 17.18
N SER A 128 6.99 -35.31 16.36
CA SER A 128 7.98 -34.25 16.15
C SER A 128 7.41 -33.13 15.29
N GLU A 129 8.05 -31.96 15.25
CA GLU A 129 7.69 -30.93 14.29
C GLU A 129 7.95 -31.40 12.84
N ALA A 130 7.08 -31.01 11.92
CA ALA A 130 7.24 -31.28 10.49
C ALA A 130 7.90 -30.07 9.80
N LEU A 131 9.09 -30.29 9.23
CA LEU A 131 9.83 -29.31 8.44
C LEU A 131 10.23 -29.92 7.09
N SER A 132 10.36 -29.09 6.06
CA SER A 132 10.98 -29.52 4.80
C SER A 132 12.45 -29.87 5.03
N VAL A 133 12.91 -30.97 4.41
CA VAL A 133 14.33 -31.37 4.39
C VAL A 133 15.17 -30.37 3.58
N SER A 134 14.55 -29.63 2.65
CA SER A 134 15.21 -28.64 1.81
C SER A 134 14.31 -27.41 1.67
N PRO A 135 14.23 -26.55 2.70
CA PRO A 135 13.48 -25.29 2.60
C PRO A 135 14.11 -24.33 1.60
N VAL A 136 13.28 -23.46 1.02
CA VAL A 136 13.73 -22.39 0.13
C VAL A 136 13.97 -21.13 0.95
N ASN A 137 15.22 -20.66 0.95
CA ASN A 137 15.60 -19.40 1.56
C ASN A 137 15.30 -18.23 0.63
N ILE A 138 14.44 -17.32 1.07
CA ILE A 138 14.15 -16.08 0.36
C ILE A 138 14.67 -14.88 1.15
N SER A 139 15.32 -13.95 0.45
CA SER A 139 15.67 -12.64 1.00
C SER A 139 14.54 -11.67 0.71
N VAL A 140 14.00 -11.07 1.76
CA VAL A 140 12.85 -10.18 1.67
C VAL A 140 13.30 -8.75 1.95
N PHE A 141 13.03 -7.87 1.00
CA PHE A 141 13.17 -6.44 1.18
C PHE A 141 11.87 -5.74 0.82
N SER A 142 11.24 -5.14 1.83
CA SER A 142 10.13 -4.21 1.65
C SER A 142 10.55 -2.82 2.11
N ARG A 143 10.19 -1.80 1.32
CA ARG A 143 10.38 -0.39 1.68
C ARG A 143 9.30 0.15 2.61
N THR A 144 8.23 -0.63 2.84
CA THR A 144 7.07 -0.21 3.63
C THR A 144 6.73 -1.27 4.68
N PRO A 145 6.20 -0.87 5.85
CA PRO A 145 5.71 -1.83 6.85
C PRO A 145 4.62 -2.74 6.30
N VAL A 146 3.71 -2.19 5.47
CA VAL A 146 2.61 -2.91 4.82
C VAL A 146 3.10 -4.08 3.96
N GLY A 147 4.23 -3.93 3.27
CA GLY A 147 4.84 -5.04 2.53
C GLY A 147 5.28 -6.19 3.44
N TYR A 148 5.92 -5.89 4.58
CA TYR A 148 6.32 -6.92 5.55
C TYR A 148 5.11 -7.61 6.19
N ARG A 149 3.98 -6.90 6.39
CA ARG A 149 2.75 -7.53 6.92
C ARG A 149 2.21 -8.63 6.01
N CYS A 150 2.31 -8.45 4.70
CA CYS A 150 1.93 -9.50 3.76
C CYS A 150 2.90 -10.69 3.85
N VAL A 151 4.19 -10.44 4.06
CA VAL A 151 5.20 -11.49 4.27
C VAL A 151 4.91 -12.29 5.54
N TRP A 152 4.51 -11.65 6.64
CA TRP A 152 4.06 -12.36 7.85
C TRP A 152 2.85 -13.25 7.60
N LEU A 153 1.91 -12.78 6.78
CA LEU A 153 0.76 -13.58 6.37
C LEU A 153 1.17 -14.81 5.54
N LEU A 154 2.17 -14.66 4.67
CA LEU A 154 2.76 -15.78 3.91
C LEU A 154 3.42 -16.81 4.82
N VAL A 155 4.21 -16.37 5.80
CA VAL A 155 4.87 -17.26 6.77
C VAL A 155 3.85 -18.00 7.62
N GLY A 156 2.82 -17.31 8.13
CA GLY A 156 1.73 -17.96 8.86
C GLY A 156 0.96 -18.99 8.02
N PHE A 157 0.82 -18.73 6.72
CA PHE A 157 0.24 -19.71 5.79
C PHE A 157 1.16 -20.92 5.58
N ASP A 158 2.47 -20.72 5.47
CA ASP A 158 3.44 -21.81 5.33
C ASP A 158 3.41 -22.75 6.55
N GLN A 159 3.34 -22.16 7.76
CA GLN A 159 3.16 -22.89 9.01
C GLN A 159 1.84 -23.69 9.03
N LEU A 160 0.73 -23.07 8.61
CA LEU A 160 -0.56 -23.74 8.49
C LEU A 160 -0.46 -24.95 7.55
N ALA A 161 0.18 -24.77 6.40
CA ALA A 161 0.32 -25.80 5.40
C ALA A 161 1.14 -26.99 5.92
N LEU A 162 2.27 -26.74 6.60
CA LEU A 162 3.06 -27.79 7.26
C LEU A 162 2.22 -28.63 8.22
N LYS A 163 1.48 -27.99 9.12
CA LYS A 163 0.61 -28.68 10.10
C LYS A 163 -0.51 -29.47 9.43
N ALA A 164 -1.11 -28.93 8.38
CA ALA A 164 -2.15 -29.63 7.61
C ALA A 164 -1.58 -30.87 6.91
N PHE A 165 -0.38 -30.78 6.34
CA PHE A 165 0.31 -31.94 5.75
C PHE A 165 0.68 -32.97 6.80
N GLN A 166 1.21 -32.54 7.94
CA GLN A 166 1.56 -33.43 9.04
C GLN A 166 0.33 -34.20 9.57
N ALA A 167 -0.75 -33.49 9.87
CA ALA A 167 -1.99 -34.10 10.33
C ALA A 167 -2.57 -35.09 9.29
N SER A 168 -2.50 -34.75 8.00
CA SER A 168 -2.94 -35.64 6.93
C SER A 168 -2.03 -36.86 6.76
N HIS A 169 -0.71 -36.70 6.92
CA HIS A 169 0.27 -37.78 6.79
C HIS A 169 0.08 -38.85 7.86
N TYR A 170 -0.21 -38.43 9.10
CA TYR A 170 -0.51 -39.35 10.21
C TYR A 170 -1.97 -39.82 10.27
N GLY A 171 -2.78 -39.50 9.25
CA GLY A 171 -4.18 -39.95 9.17
C GLY A 171 -5.13 -39.29 10.17
N LEU A 172 -4.75 -38.17 10.79
CA LEU A 172 -5.59 -37.44 11.75
C LEU A 172 -6.67 -36.59 11.06
N ILE A 173 -6.45 -36.24 9.79
CA ILE A 173 -7.43 -35.58 8.93
C ILE A 173 -7.45 -36.22 7.54
N SER A 174 -8.58 -36.11 6.84
CA SER A 174 -8.68 -36.52 5.44
C SER A 174 -7.94 -35.55 4.52
N HIS A 175 -7.60 -36.03 3.31
CA HIS A 175 -7.03 -35.17 2.27
C HIS A 175 -7.96 -34.00 1.89
N ALA A 176 -9.27 -34.23 1.86
CA ALA A 176 -10.25 -33.18 1.59
C ALA A 176 -10.19 -32.06 2.65
N ARG A 177 -10.08 -32.43 3.93
CA ARG A 177 -9.97 -31.46 5.03
C ARG A 177 -8.63 -30.71 5.01
N ARG A 178 -7.53 -31.39 4.67
CA ARG A 178 -6.24 -30.73 4.42
C ARG A 178 -6.37 -29.67 3.32
N ASP A 179 -6.97 -30.03 2.20
CA ASP A 179 -7.11 -29.13 1.05
C ASP A 179 -8.02 -27.94 1.38
N GLU A 180 -9.02 -28.14 2.23
CA GLU A 180 -9.83 -27.06 2.80
C GLU A 180 -9.00 -26.09 3.64
N TYR A 181 -8.16 -26.57 4.57
CA TYR A 181 -7.24 -25.72 5.34
C TYR A 181 -6.32 -24.90 4.42
N LEU A 182 -5.73 -25.53 3.41
CA LEU A 182 -4.87 -24.86 2.44
C LEU A 182 -5.63 -23.77 1.66
N ARG A 183 -6.84 -24.07 1.18
CA ARG A 183 -7.70 -23.10 0.48
C ARG A 183 -8.07 -21.94 1.38
N MET A 184 -8.48 -22.22 2.61
CA MET A 184 -8.90 -21.20 3.59
C MET A 184 -7.77 -20.27 3.99
N GLY A 185 -6.54 -20.78 4.12
CA GLY A 185 -5.34 -20.00 4.42
C GLY A 185 -4.87 -19.16 3.24
N ALA A 186 -4.75 -19.76 2.05
CA ALA A 186 -4.30 -19.07 0.84
C ALA A 186 -5.26 -17.93 0.44
N GLN A 187 -6.55 -18.05 0.76
CA GLN A 187 -7.55 -17.04 0.47
C GLN A 187 -7.23 -15.67 1.07
N SER A 188 -6.63 -15.61 2.28
CA SER A 188 -6.26 -14.35 2.93
C SER A 188 -5.20 -13.59 2.12
N ILE A 189 -4.19 -14.31 1.61
CA ILE A 189 -3.11 -13.75 0.78
C ILE A 189 -3.68 -13.30 -0.57
N HIS A 190 -4.52 -14.11 -1.20
CA HIS A 190 -5.14 -13.75 -2.47
C HIS A 190 -6.05 -12.52 -2.36
N ARG A 191 -6.75 -12.32 -1.24
CA ARG A 191 -7.55 -11.11 -1.01
C ARG A 191 -6.66 -9.87 -0.91
N ALA A 192 -5.55 -9.94 -0.19
CA ALA A 192 -4.57 -8.86 -0.15
C ALA A 192 -4.02 -8.53 -1.55
N TYR A 193 -3.69 -9.54 -2.36
CA TYR A 193 -3.27 -9.33 -3.75
C TYR A 193 -4.36 -8.67 -4.59
N GLY A 194 -5.61 -9.08 -4.40
CA GLY A 194 -6.77 -8.51 -5.10
C GLY A 194 -6.96 -7.02 -4.82
N LEU A 195 -6.69 -6.55 -3.60
CA LEU A 195 -6.85 -5.13 -3.23
C LEU A 195 -5.93 -4.19 -4.01
N VAL A 196 -4.71 -4.64 -4.28
CA VAL A 196 -3.69 -3.83 -4.97
C VAL A 196 -3.69 -4.03 -6.48
N LEU A 197 -4.29 -5.14 -6.95
CA LEU A 197 -4.35 -5.45 -8.36
C LEU A 197 -5.14 -4.35 -9.09
N GLY A 198 -4.54 -3.82 -10.15
CA GLY A 198 -5.18 -2.75 -10.95
C GLY A 198 -5.02 -1.35 -10.37
N TYR A 199 -4.40 -1.17 -9.20
CA TYR A 199 -4.10 0.17 -8.68
C TYR A 199 -3.26 0.98 -9.68
N ARG A 200 -3.66 2.25 -9.86
CA ARG A 200 -2.99 3.25 -10.68
C ARG A 200 -2.89 4.52 -9.84
N SER A 201 -1.72 5.14 -9.84
CA SER A 201 -1.51 6.43 -9.17
C SER A 201 -2.45 7.43 -9.79
N SER A 202 -3.31 8.04 -8.98
CA SER A 202 -4.28 9.02 -9.47
C SER A 202 -3.61 10.36 -9.74
N GLY A 203 -2.58 10.70 -8.96
CA GLY A 203 -1.95 12.02 -8.97
C GLY A 203 -2.84 13.11 -8.38
N ILE A 204 -4.01 12.74 -7.85
CA ILE A 204 -4.99 13.65 -7.25
C ILE A 204 -4.67 13.79 -5.77
N THR A 205 -4.38 15.00 -5.32
CA THR A 205 -4.20 15.31 -3.90
C THR A 205 -5.51 15.79 -3.28
N ARG A 206 -5.58 15.79 -1.94
CA ARG A 206 -6.70 16.40 -1.20
C ARG A 206 -6.89 17.88 -1.52
N ARG A 207 -5.81 18.60 -1.88
CA ARG A 207 -5.88 20.01 -2.31
C ARG A 207 -6.51 20.14 -3.70
N ASP A 208 -6.24 19.23 -4.62
CA ASP A 208 -6.85 19.26 -5.96
C ASP A 208 -8.36 18.99 -5.87
N ILE A 209 -8.77 18.09 -4.97
CA ILE A 209 -10.19 17.82 -4.67
C ILE A 209 -10.91 19.06 -4.13
N LEU A 210 -10.23 19.88 -3.35
CA LEU A 210 -10.78 21.14 -2.87
C LEU A 210 -10.98 22.15 -4.02
N GLN A 211 -9.99 22.28 -4.89
CA GLN A 211 -9.99 23.27 -5.96
C GLN A 211 -10.92 22.88 -7.12
N ASN A 212 -10.99 21.59 -7.47
CA ASN A 212 -11.68 21.08 -8.65
C ASN A 212 -12.74 20.04 -8.28
N ARG A 213 -13.48 20.25 -7.18
CA ARG A 213 -14.44 19.28 -6.64
C ARG A 213 -15.48 18.82 -7.66
N SER A 214 -15.99 19.74 -8.49
CA SER A 214 -17.02 19.45 -9.50
C SER A 214 -16.51 18.63 -10.69
N ALA A 215 -15.21 18.66 -10.98
CA ALA A 215 -14.60 17.88 -12.06
C ALA A 215 -14.15 16.47 -11.61
N LEU A 216 -13.99 16.28 -10.30
CA LEU A 216 -13.48 15.03 -9.71
C LEU A 216 -14.58 14.18 -9.05
N THR A 217 -15.84 14.56 -9.21
CA THR A 217 -17.01 13.90 -8.63
C THR A 217 -17.10 12.41 -8.98
N GLU A 218 -16.84 12.04 -10.23
CA GLU A 218 -16.86 10.63 -10.64
C GLU A 218 -15.80 9.78 -9.93
N HIS A 219 -14.58 10.33 -9.78
CA HIS A 219 -13.51 9.67 -9.05
C HIS A 219 -13.85 9.55 -7.56
N MET A 220 -14.44 10.60 -6.97
CA MET A 220 -14.80 10.65 -5.57
C MET A 220 -16.02 9.80 -5.20
N ALA A 221 -16.87 9.43 -6.16
CA ALA A 221 -18.12 8.71 -5.91
C ALA A 221 -17.92 7.38 -5.15
N SER A 222 -16.74 6.77 -5.28
CA SER A 222 -16.40 5.50 -4.62
C SER A 222 -15.58 5.65 -3.33
N LEU A 223 -15.11 6.86 -3.02
CA LEU A 223 -14.18 7.12 -1.92
C LEU A 223 -14.93 7.41 -0.61
N ASP A 224 -14.59 6.69 0.46
CA ASP A 224 -15.15 6.95 1.80
C ASP A 224 -14.78 8.38 2.28
N GLU A 225 -15.79 9.14 2.70
CA GLU A 225 -15.62 10.51 3.19
C GLU A 225 -14.71 10.56 4.42
N ASP A 226 -14.76 9.56 5.30
CA ASP A 226 -13.89 9.50 6.46
C ASP A 226 -12.41 9.30 6.06
N ILE A 227 -12.15 8.67 4.92
CA ILE A 227 -10.79 8.51 4.38
C ILE A 227 -10.33 9.83 3.75
N LEU A 228 -11.22 10.50 3.01
CA LEU A 228 -10.95 11.82 2.45
C LEU A 228 -10.58 12.83 3.55
N LEU A 229 -11.31 12.82 4.68
CA LEU A 229 -11.07 13.71 5.82
C LEU A 229 -9.93 13.24 6.75
N GLY A 230 -9.29 12.11 6.43
CA GLY A 230 -8.19 11.53 7.20
C GLY A 230 -8.60 10.98 8.57
N LYS A 231 -9.89 10.72 8.80
CA LYS A 231 -10.40 10.07 10.02
C LYS A 231 -10.16 8.56 10.00
N LYS A 232 -10.39 7.92 8.85
CA LYS A 232 -10.04 6.52 8.60
C LYS A 232 -8.75 6.46 7.82
N ARG A 233 -7.71 5.88 8.41
CA ARG A 233 -6.40 5.75 7.77
C ARG A 233 -5.65 4.57 8.35
N SER A 234 -4.79 3.96 7.55
CA SER A 234 -3.94 2.89 8.06
C SER A 234 -2.97 3.44 9.11
N SER A 235 -2.72 2.66 10.18
CA SER A 235 -1.67 2.93 11.15
C SER A 235 -0.27 2.87 10.52
N PHE A 236 -0.15 2.28 9.33
CA PHE A 236 1.09 2.14 8.58
C PHE A 236 1.23 3.14 7.43
N SER A 237 0.26 4.04 7.25
CA SER A 237 0.37 5.11 6.25
C SER A 237 1.39 6.18 6.68
N PRO A 238 2.15 6.77 5.75
CA PRO A 238 3.04 7.90 6.02
C PRO A 238 2.29 9.13 6.53
N PRO A 239 2.91 10.09 7.23
CA PRO A 239 2.22 11.28 7.75
C PRO A 239 1.42 12.03 6.69
N VAL A 240 0.19 12.43 7.03
CA VAL A 240 -0.72 13.14 6.13
C VAL A 240 -0.55 14.66 6.23
N SER A 241 -0.87 15.38 5.16
CA SER A 241 -0.87 16.86 5.17
C SER A 241 -1.94 17.38 6.12
N LYS A 242 -1.52 17.95 7.26
CA LYS A 242 -2.44 18.57 8.23
C LYS A 242 -3.19 19.75 7.61
N GLU A 243 -2.52 20.51 6.74
CA GLU A 243 -3.09 21.67 6.04
C GLU A 243 -4.19 21.24 5.06
N GLY A 244 -3.96 20.19 4.25
CA GLY A 244 -4.95 19.67 3.31
C GLY A 244 -6.23 19.22 4.00
N ILE A 245 -6.08 18.50 5.13
CA ILE A 245 -7.22 18.08 5.95
C ILE A 245 -7.94 19.27 6.59
N ALA A 246 -7.19 20.25 7.12
CA ALA A 246 -7.78 21.43 7.72
C ALA A 246 -8.66 22.18 6.70
N LEU A 247 -8.14 22.43 5.51
CA LEU A 247 -8.88 23.09 4.42
C LEU A 247 -10.14 22.31 4.01
N LEU A 248 -10.06 20.98 3.92
CA LEU A 248 -11.22 20.12 3.64
C LEU A 248 -12.31 20.25 4.72
N ARG A 249 -11.93 20.33 5.99
CA ARG A 249 -12.87 20.54 7.09
C ARG A 249 -13.49 21.94 7.05
N SER A 250 -12.67 22.97 6.79
CA SER A 250 -13.14 24.36 6.66
C SER A 250 -14.15 24.50 5.53
N ALA A 251 -13.84 23.97 4.34
CA ALA A 251 -14.73 24.02 3.18
C ALA A 251 -16.05 23.27 3.41
N ARG A 252 -16.03 22.19 4.20
CA ARG A 252 -17.25 21.47 4.61
C ARG A 252 -18.10 22.29 5.58
N ASN A 253 -17.48 22.92 6.56
CA ASN A 253 -18.18 23.69 7.59
C ASN A 253 -18.72 25.03 7.07
N ALA A 254 -18.16 25.57 5.98
CA ALA A 254 -18.58 26.83 5.39
C ALA A 254 -19.97 26.79 4.72
N GLY A 255 -20.51 25.62 4.39
CA GLY A 255 -21.80 25.49 3.68
C GLY A 255 -21.85 26.24 2.33
N PRO A 256 -22.94 26.15 1.56
CA PRO A 256 -23.01 26.78 0.24
C PRO A 256 -23.18 28.31 0.23
N GLU A 257 -23.15 29.02 1.37
CA GLU A 257 -23.63 30.42 1.46
C GLU A 257 -22.57 31.51 1.71
N SER A 258 -21.27 31.25 1.59
CA SER A 258 -20.25 32.28 1.86
C SER A 258 -19.33 32.67 0.71
N ILE A 259 -19.71 32.40 -0.54
CA ILE A 259 -19.13 33.08 -1.70
C ILE A 259 -20.17 34.07 -2.19
N SER A 260 -20.39 35.14 -1.41
CA SER A 260 -21.06 36.33 -1.92
C SER A 260 -20.19 36.85 -3.07
N ALA A 261 -20.80 36.96 -4.25
CA ALA A 261 -20.22 37.71 -5.36
C ALA A 261 -19.84 39.12 -4.87
N PRO A 262 -18.72 39.69 -5.33
CA PRO A 262 -18.43 41.08 -5.03
C PRO A 262 -19.50 41.95 -5.70
N ASP A 263 -20.12 42.76 -4.86
CA ASP A 263 -21.19 43.69 -5.20
C ASP A 263 -20.66 44.84 -6.07
N ALA A 264 -21.50 45.22 -7.05
CA ALA A 264 -21.61 46.54 -7.69
C ALA A 264 -20.57 46.93 -8.79
N PRO A 265 -20.90 47.85 -9.74
CA PRO A 265 -21.85 48.95 -9.57
C PRO A 265 -23.02 49.01 -10.56
N SER A 266 -24.08 49.59 -10.02
CA SER A 266 -25.34 50.03 -10.62
C SER A 266 -25.17 50.90 -11.87
N GLU A 267 -25.76 50.47 -12.98
CA GLU A 267 -25.96 51.33 -14.15
C GLU A 267 -27.12 52.30 -13.92
N SER A 268 -26.77 53.58 -13.98
CA SER A 268 -27.67 54.71 -14.01
C SER A 268 -28.60 54.66 -15.23
N ARG A 269 -29.89 54.74 -14.93
CA ARG A 269 -31.03 54.90 -15.82
C ARG A 269 -30.83 56.07 -16.81
N LEU A 270 -30.66 55.78 -18.10
CA LEU A 270 -30.85 56.76 -19.17
C LEU A 270 -32.28 56.62 -19.71
N GLN A 271 -33.08 57.66 -19.50
CA GLN A 271 -34.38 57.86 -20.14
C GLN A 271 -34.18 58.14 -21.63
N VAL A 272 -34.97 57.50 -22.48
CA VAL A 272 -35.15 57.91 -23.87
C VAL A 272 -36.66 58.01 -24.10
N ASP A 273 -37.13 59.24 -24.31
CA ASP A 273 -38.51 59.56 -24.65
C ASP A 273 -38.88 59.07 -26.07
N PRO A 274 -40.17 58.77 -26.33
CA PRO A 274 -40.63 58.29 -27.63
C PRO A 274 -41.19 59.41 -28.53
N GLN A 275 -41.33 59.06 -29.82
CA GLN A 275 -41.98 59.78 -30.94
C GLN A 275 -41.04 60.65 -31.78
N THR A 276 -41.04 60.63 -33.12
CA THR A 276 -42.11 60.56 -34.15
C THR A 276 -41.37 60.20 -35.46
N GLY A 277 -41.81 59.34 -36.38
CA GLY A 277 -42.97 59.47 -37.25
C GLY A 277 -42.53 59.66 -38.72
N SER A 278 -43.07 58.84 -39.64
CA SER A 278 -43.10 59.01 -41.12
C SER A 278 -41.75 58.89 -41.87
N ASP A 279 -41.64 58.45 -43.13
CA ASP A 279 -42.56 57.94 -44.14
C ASP A 279 -41.71 57.39 -45.31
N SER A 280 -42.30 56.54 -46.16
CA SER A 280 -41.98 56.40 -47.61
C SER A 280 -40.60 55.85 -48.01
N LEU A 281 -40.34 55.19 -49.15
CA LEU A 281 -41.04 54.55 -50.25
C LEU A 281 -39.91 54.01 -51.15
N THR A 282 -40.09 52.85 -51.80
CA THR A 282 -39.40 52.40 -53.03
C THR A 282 -37.86 52.23 -52.96
N ARG A 283 -37.27 51.13 -53.43
CA ARG A 283 -37.47 50.43 -54.71
C ARG A 283 -36.73 49.09 -54.66
#